data_AF-A0A7K7UUQ7-F1
#
_entry.id   AF-A0A7K7UUQ7-F1
#
_cell.length_a   1.000
_cell.length_b   1.000
_cell.length_c   1.000
_cell.angle_alpha   90.00
_cell.angle_beta   90.00
_cell.angle_gamma   90.00
#
_symmetry.space_group_name_H-M   'P 1'
#
loop_
_entity.id
_entity.type
_entity.pdbx_description
1 polymer ?
#
loop_
_entity_poly.entity_id
_entity_poly.type
_entity_poly.pdbx_seq_one_letter_code
_entity_poly.pdbx_strand_id
1 'polypeptide(L)' 'LLSRSHEAVCSYCGREIRDCPKIIIEHLNICCHEYCFRCGICHKAMGDLLDKIFIHRDIVHCDKCYEKLF' A
#
# COMPACT_ATOMS: atom_id res chain seq x y z
N LEU A 1 -7.92 27.35 -13.76
CA LEU A 1 -8.66 26.62 -12.71
C LEU A 1 -7.89 25.36 -12.40
N LEU A 2 -6.86 25.46 -11.55
CA LEU A 2 -6.16 24.28 -11.06
C LEU A 2 -7.16 23.54 -10.16
N SER A 3 -7.67 22.40 -10.62
CA SER A 3 -8.46 21.53 -9.75
C SER A 3 -7.60 21.28 -8.52
N ARG A 4 -8.06 21.70 -7.34
CA ARG A 4 -7.58 21.10 -6.08
C ARG A 4 -7.88 19.62 -6.24
N SER A 5 -6.87 18.85 -6.66
CA SER A 5 -6.92 17.39 -6.59
C SER A 5 -7.28 17.11 -5.14
N HIS A 6 -8.46 16.52 -4.90
CA HIS A 6 -8.83 16.06 -3.58
C HIS A 6 -7.63 15.26 -3.07
N GLU A 7 -6.93 15.75 -2.02
CA GLU A 7 -5.72 15.09 -1.55
C GLU A 7 -6.10 13.65 -1.20
N ALA A 8 -5.44 12.68 -1.83
CA ALA A 8 -5.82 11.29 -1.68
C ALA A 8 -5.60 10.87 -0.23
N VAL A 9 -6.52 10.10 0.36
CA VAL A 9 -6.35 9.57 1.71
C VAL A 9 -5.67 8.22 1.62
N CYS A 10 -4.64 8.01 2.44
CA CYS A 10 -3.93 6.74 2.51
C CYS A 10 -4.84 5.66 3.11
N SER A 11 -5.15 4.64 2.30
CA SER A 11 -5.91 3.44 2.68
C SER A 11 -5.36 2.70 3.91
N TYR A 12 -4.06 2.82 4.21
CA TYR A 12 -3.46 2.14 5.36
C TYR A 12 -3.33 2.97 6.63
N CYS A 13 -3.07 4.27 6.55
CA CYS A 13 -2.86 5.10 7.74
C CYS A 13 -3.94 6.16 7.97
N GLY A 14 -4.89 6.31 7.03
CA GLY A 14 -5.98 7.28 7.10
C GLY A 14 -5.55 8.74 6.97
N ARG A 15 -4.27 9.03 6.73
CA ARG A 15 -3.75 10.40 6.57
C ARG A 15 -3.72 10.80 5.10
N GLU A 16 -3.79 12.10 4.85
CA GLU A 16 -3.62 12.68 3.51
C GLU A 16 -2.26 12.28 2.89
N ILE A 17 -2.29 11.99 1.60
CA ILE A 17 -1.14 11.82 0.73
C ILE A 17 -0.92 13.18 0.05
N ARG A 18 0.05 13.94 0.57
CA ARG A 18 0.47 15.24 0.04
C ARG A 18 1.62 15.04 -0.97
N ASP A 19 2.55 15.98 -1.04
CA ASP A 19 3.74 16.02 -1.92
C ASP A 19 4.73 14.85 -1.68
N CYS A 20 4.25 13.62 -1.80
CA CYS A 20 5.00 12.39 -1.62
C CYS A 20 4.53 11.34 -2.64
N PRO A 21 5.41 10.40 -3.06
CA PRO A 21 5.02 9.32 -3.93
C PRO A 21 3.89 8.47 -3.34
N LYS A 22 2.98 8.02 -4.20
CA LYS A 22 1.87 7.15 -3.84
C LYS A 22 1.89 5.87 -4.66
N ILE A 23 1.48 4.78 -4.01
CA ILE A 23 1.19 3.50 -4.65
C ILE A 23 -0.31 3.44 -4.89
N ILE A 24 -0.70 3.13 -6.12
CA ILE A 24 -2.09 2.92 -6.52
C ILE A 24 -2.22 1.51 -7.09
N ILE A 25 -3.14 0.72 -6.54
CA ILE A 25 -3.58 -0.56 -7.09
C ILE A 25 -5.08 -0.47 -7.32
N GLU A 26 -5.46 -0.06 -8.53
CA GLU A 26 -6.84 0.35 -8.87
C GLU A 26 -7.88 -0.74 -8.58
N HIS A 27 -7.59 -1.99 -8.97
CA HIS A 27 -8.51 -3.13 -8.83
C HIS A 27 -8.79 -3.51 -7.37
N LEU A 28 -7.96 -3.07 -6.44
CA LEU A 28 -8.06 -3.40 -5.01
C LEU A 28 -8.39 -2.17 -4.16
N ASN A 29 -8.66 -1.03 -4.81
CA ASN A 29 -8.94 0.23 -4.13
C ASN A 29 -7.85 0.64 -3.11
N ILE A 30 -6.59 0.25 -3.38
CA ILE A 30 -5.44 0.64 -2.55
C ILE A 30 -4.86 1.92 -3.13
N CYS A 31 -4.87 2.97 -2.33
CA CYS A 31 -4.12 4.21 -2.55
C CYS A 31 -3.38 4.50 -1.25
N CYS A 32 -2.04 4.43 -1.24
CA CYS A 32 -1.28 4.60 0.00
C CYS A 32 0.04 5.32 -0.24
N HIS A 33 0.63 5.85 0.83
CA HIS A 33 2.00 6.35 0.77
C HIS A 33 2.95 5.21 0.37
N GLU A 34 3.99 5.51 -0.40
CA GLU A 34 5.05 4.55 -0.72
C GLU A 34 5.60 3.85 0.56
N TYR A 35 5.90 4.63 1.60
CA TYR A 35 6.38 4.09 2.88
C TYR A 35 5.32 3.30 3.67
N CYS A 36 4.03 3.46 3.36
CA CYS A 36 2.94 2.67 3.95
C CYS A 36 2.75 1.33 3.25
N PHE A 37 3.32 1.12 2.07
CA PHE A 37 3.21 -0.12 1.32
C PHE A 37 4.21 -1.18 1.84
N ARG A 38 3.82 -1.86 2.91
CA ARG A 38 4.66 -2.79 3.68
C ARG A 38 3.86 -3.97 4.20
N CYS A 39 4.51 -5.13 4.33
CA CYS A 39 3.90 -6.36 4.82
C CYS A 39 3.18 -6.13 6.17
N GLY A 40 1.91 -6.52 6.26
CA GLY A 40 1.09 -6.36 7.48
C GLY A 40 1.54 -7.18 8.68
N ILE A 41 2.56 -8.04 8.54
CA ILE A 41 3.07 -8.93 9.60
C ILE A 41 4.49 -8.52 10.00
N CYS A 42 5.44 -8.50 9.04
CA CYS A 42 6.84 -8.23 9.33
C CYS A 42 7.28 -6.79 9.00
N HIS A 43 6.39 -5.96 8.47
CA HIS A 43 6.66 -4.58 8.06
C HIS A 43 7.75 -4.39 7.01
N LYS A 44 8.20 -5.46 6.34
CA LYS A 44 9.06 -5.36 5.15
C LYS A 44 8.42 -4.44 4.11
N ALA A 45 9.16 -3.46 3.62
CA ALA A 45 8.72 -2.61 2.51
C ALA A 45 8.51 -3.46 1.26
N MET A 46 7.41 -3.21 0.53
CA MET A 46 7.03 -3.96 -0.68
C MET A 46 7.05 -3.07 -1.93
N GLY A 47 7.63 -1.87 -1.83
CA GLY A 47 7.60 -0.84 -2.87
C GLY A 47 8.60 -1.02 -4.01
N ASP A 48 9.61 -1.89 -3.85
CA ASP A 48 10.57 -2.19 -4.91
C ASP A 48 9.99 -3.13 -6.00
N LEU A 49 8.80 -3.71 -5.75
CA LEU A 49 8.06 -4.62 -6.64
C LEU A 49 8.86 -5.84 -7.13
N LEU A 50 10.02 -6.14 -6.52
CA LEU A 50 10.85 -7.29 -6.89
C LEU A 50 10.34 -8.59 -6.26
N ASP A 51 9.62 -8.47 -5.13
CA ASP A 51 9.08 -9.61 -4.40
C ASP A 51 7.66 -9.98 -4.86
N LYS A 52 7.32 -11.27 -4.70
CA LYS A 52 5.92 -11.70 -4.79
C LYS A 52 5.11 -11.03 -3.69
N ILE A 53 4.01 -10.41 -4.10
CA ILE A 53 3.07 -9.73 -3.20
C ILE A 53 1.79 -10.54 -3.14
N PHE A 54 1.32 -10.78 -1.92
CA PHE A 54 0.03 -11.42 -1.66
C PHE A 54 -0.88 -10.41 -0.96
N ILE A 55 -2.16 -10.41 -1.33
CA ILE A 55 -3.15 -9.52 -0.73
C ILE A 55 -4.25 -10.36 -0.11
N HIS A 56 -4.43 -10.21 1.20
CA HIS A 56 -5.44 -10.93 1.97
C HIS A 56 -6.16 -9.95 2.88
N ARG A 57 -7.49 -9.87 2.74
CA ARG A 57 -8.35 -8.92 3.47
C ARG A 57 -7.83 -7.48 3.38
N ASP A 58 -7.51 -7.06 2.16
CA ASP A 58 -7.00 -5.71 1.83
C ASP A 58 -5.65 -5.36 2.48
N ILE A 59 -4.96 -6.33 3.07
CA ILE A 59 -3.62 -6.17 3.64
C ILE A 59 -2.59 -6.84 2.73
N VAL A 60 -1.52 -6.10 2.45
CA VAL A 60 -0.37 -6.61 1.70
C VAL A 60 0.52 -7.49 2.58
N HIS A 61 0.97 -8.63 2.03
CA HIS A 61 1.85 -9.58 2.69
C HIS A 61 3.02 -9.96 1.78
N CYS A 62 4.20 -10.18 2.37
CA CYS A 62 5.28 -10.87 1.67
C CYS A 62 5.01 -12.38 1.63
N ASP A 63 5.61 -13.04 0.64
CA ASP A 63 5.60 -14.49 0.44
C ASP A 63 5.75 -15.29 1.74
N LYS A 64 6.83 -15.05 2.49
CA LYS A 64 7.16 -15.82 3.71
C LYS A 64 6.11 -15.69 4.79
N CYS A 65 5.49 -14.52 4.91
CA CYS A 65 4.48 -14.28 5.94
C CYS A 65 3.11 -14.82 5.52
N TYR A 66 2.79 -14.75 4.23
CA TYR A 66 1.57 -15.31 3.68
C TYR A 66 1.56 -16.83 3.82
N GLU A 67 2.57 -17.52 3.27
CA GLU A 67 2.67 -19.00 3.29
C GLU A 67 2.67 -19.59 4.71
N LYS A 68 3.13 -18.83 5.71
CA LYS A 68 3.18 -19.28 7.10
C LYS A 68 1.83 -19.18 7.81
N LEU A 69 0.95 -18.26 7.41
CA LEU A 69 -0.27 -17.93 8.16
C LEU A 69 -1.56 -18.21 7.39
N PHE A 70 -1.53 -18.35 6.07
CA PHE A 70 -2.69 -18.53 5.19
C PHE A 70 -2.42 -19.64 4.16
#